data_AF-A0A9P7VSI9-F1
#
_entry.id   AF-A0A9P7VSI9-F1
#
_cell.length_a   1.000
_cell.length_b   1.000
_cell.length_c   1.000
_cell.angle_alpha   90.00
_cell.angle_beta   90.00
_cell.angle_gamma   90.00
#
_symmetry.space_group_name_H-M   'P 1'
#
loop_
_entity.id
_entity.type
_entity.pdbx_description
1 polymer ?
#
loop_
_entity_poly.entity_id
_entity_poly.type
_entity_poly.pdbx_seq_one_letter_code
_entity_poly.pdbx_strand_id
1 'polypeptide(L)'
;MYTQYPQLFVASWPAAFPPYTGGSPYSFSCEACSRMSQFVAIEGGCFGIVASTVISEKGAERMELTGFPWFKFPGGGFSVIYGPDGSSLTEPVDPDAETIIYADISLDKIAEAKIVTDIMGNYSRFDLLSTTVHSRKQVPVTYVAEGRFLEKE
;
A
#
# COMPACT_ATOMS: atom_id res chain seq x y z
N MET A 1 0.37 -8.14 -9.12
CA MET A 1 1.66 -7.58 -8.67
C MET A 1 2.70 -8.67 -8.43
N TYR A 2 2.45 -9.62 -7.53
CA TYR A 2 3.45 -10.58 -7.05
C TYR A 2 4.07 -11.51 -8.11
N THR A 3 3.36 -11.76 -9.22
CA THR A 3 3.91 -12.47 -10.39
C THR A 3 5.14 -11.81 -11.03
N GLN A 4 5.38 -10.53 -10.76
CA GLN A 4 6.59 -9.80 -11.19
C GLN A 4 7.76 -9.95 -10.20
N TYR A 5 7.62 -10.79 -9.18
CA TYR A 5 8.62 -11.06 -8.14
C TYR A 5 9.25 -9.79 -7.53
N PRO A 6 8.43 -8.84 -7.02
CA PRO A 6 8.98 -7.66 -6.38
C PRO A 6 9.78 -8.07 -5.14
N GLN A 7 10.99 -7.52 -5.00
CA GLN A 7 11.81 -7.66 -3.80
C GLN A 7 11.56 -6.50 -2.83
N LEU A 8 11.22 -5.32 -3.37
CA LEU A 8 10.89 -4.12 -2.64
C LEU A 8 9.50 -3.62 -3.09
N PHE A 9 8.62 -3.39 -2.12
CA PHE A 9 7.36 -2.71 -2.30
C PHE A 9 7.48 -1.31 -1.68
N VAL A 10 7.26 -0.27 -2.49
CA VAL A 10 7.34 1.13 -2.03
C VAL A 10 5.95 1.72 -2.01
N ALA A 11 5.48 2.08 -0.81
CA ALA A 11 4.19 2.72 -0.57
C ALA A 11 4.39 4.19 -0.21
N SER A 12 3.59 5.05 -0.82
CA SER A 12 3.48 6.46 -0.45
C SER A 12 2.06 6.72 -0.02
N TRP A 13 1.89 7.25 1.19
CA TRP A 13 0.59 7.61 1.74
C TRP A 13 0.51 9.11 2.03
N PRO A 14 -0.68 9.73 1.86
CA PRO A 14 -0.92 11.05 2.42
C PRO A 14 -0.93 10.99 3.95
N ALA A 15 -1.00 12.15 4.60
CA ALA A 15 -1.21 12.25 6.04
C ALA A 15 -2.48 11.49 6.43
N ALA A 16 -2.34 10.55 7.37
CA ALA A 16 -3.44 9.81 7.96
C ALA A 16 -3.56 10.16 9.44
N PHE A 17 -4.77 10.15 9.99
CA PHE A 17 -5.02 10.59 11.36
C PHE A 17 -5.67 9.46 12.16
N PRO A 18 -5.74 9.58 13.50
CA PRO A 18 -6.42 8.58 14.32
C PRO A 18 -7.86 8.32 13.84
N PRO A 19 -8.29 7.05 13.80
CA PRO A 19 -9.60 6.69 13.28
C PRO A 19 -10.72 7.29 14.14
N TYR A 20 -11.91 7.41 13.55
CA TYR A 20 -13.14 7.86 14.21
C TYR A 20 -13.16 9.33 14.66
N THR A 21 -12.03 10.03 14.60
CA THR A 21 -11.95 11.47 14.87
C THR A 21 -12.85 12.22 13.88
N GLY A 22 -13.88 12.89 14.40
CA GLY A 22 -14.90 13.56 13.58
C GLY A 22 -15.68 12.66 12.62
N GLY A 23 -15.66 11.34 12.82
CA GLY A 23 -16.25 10.36 11.90
C GLY A 23 -15.31 9.83 10.81
N SER A 24 -14.00 10.04 10.92
CA SER A 24 -13.03 9.49 9.96
C SER A 24 -13.10 7.95 9.91
N PRO A 25 -13.06 7.33 8.71
CA PRO A 25 -13.11 5.88 8.60
C PRO A 25 -11.80 5.24 9.05
N TYR A 26 -11.88 4.06 9.65
CA TYR A 26 -10.69 3.30 10.05
C TYR A 26 -9.75 3.01 8.88
N SER A 27 -10.30 2.74 7.69
CA SER A 27 -9.54 2.40 6.48
C SER A 27 -8.54 3.47 6.03
N PHE A 28 -8.65 4.69 6.55
CA PHE A 28 -7.76 5.81 6.23
C PHE A 28 -7.02 6.35 7.46
N SER A 29 -6.82 5.51 8.47
CA SER A 29 -5.98 5.81 9.64
C SER A 29 -4.53 5.37 9.44
N CYS A 30 -3.60 5.95 10.21
CA CYS A 30 -2.20 5.51 10.24
C CYS A 30 -2.10 3.99 10.42
N GLU A 31 -2.85 3.45 11.38
CA GLU A 31 -2.86 2.04 11.71
C GLU A 31 -3.31 1.18 10.52
N ALA A 32 -4.42 1.52 9.87
CA ALA A 32 -4.92 0.76 8.74
C ALA A 32 -4.00 0.85 7.51
N CYS A 33 -3.53 2.05 7.17
CA CYS A 33 -2.63 2.28 6.05
C CYS A 33 -1.29 1.53 6.22
N SER A 34 -0.75 1.57 7.45
CA SER A 34 0.45 0.83 7.82
C SER A 34 0.21 -0.69 7.71
N ARG A 35 -0.90 -1.20 8.26
CA ARG A 35 -1.25 -2.63 8.20
C ARG A 35 -1.50 -3.13 6.79
N MET A 36 -2.15 -2.34 5.93
CA MET A 36 -2.31 -2.69 4.52
C MET A 36 -0.96 -2.86 3.83
N SER A 37 -0.02 -1.95 4.11
CA SER A 37 1.33 -2.03 3.57
C SER A 37 2.14 -3.19 4.16
N GLN A 38 1.97 -3.46 5.46
CA GLN A 38 2.55 -4.61 6.15
C GLN A 38 2.05 -5.93 5.55
N PHE A 39 0.75 -6.01 5.25
CA PHE A 39 0.16 -7.20 4.64
C PHE A 39 0.72 -7.46 3.25
N VAL A 40 0.98 -6.42 2.46
CA VAL A 40 1.65 -6.57 1.16
C VAL A 40 3.06 -7.15 1.30
N ALA A 41 3.81 -6.73 2.34
CA ALA A 41 5.13 -7.29 2.64
C ALA A 41 5.05 -8.78 2.99
N ILE A 42 4.12 -9.15 3.87
CA ILE A 42 3.86 -10.54 4.30
C ILE A 42 3.43 -11.42 3.13
N GLU A 43 2.39 -11.00 2.41
CA GLU A 43 1.79 -11.77 1.32
C GLU A 43 2.76 -11.93 0.14
N GLY A 44 3.50 -10.87 -0.20
CA GLY A 44 4.48 -10.90 -1.28
C GLY A 44 5.81 -11.56 -0.92
N GLY A 45 6.09 -11.73 0.38
CA GLY A 45 7.42 -12.09 0.88
C GLY A 45 8.48 -11.09 0.42
N CYS A 46 8.22 -9.79 0.55
CA CYS A 46 9.07 -8.71 0.06
C CYS A 46 9.22 -7.59 1.11
N PHE A 47 10.26 -6.77 1.02
CA PHE A 47 10.42 -5.64 1.95
C PHE A 47 9.40 -4.55 1.63
N GLY A 48 8.71 -4.04 2.65
CA GLY A 48 7.75 -2.94 2.51
C GLY A 48 8.37 -1.62 2.99
N ILE A 49 8.54 -0.64 2.11
CA ILE A 49 9.02 0.70 2.45
C ILE A 49 7.83 1.64 2.41
N VAL A 50 7.42 2.15 3.57
CA VAL A 50 6.24 3.00 3.71
C VAL A 50 6.67 4.42 4.05
N ALA A 51 6.33 5.36 3.19
CA ALA A 51 6.50 6.79 3.41
C ALA A 51 5.13 7.46 3.58
N SER A 52 5.04 8.37 4.54
CA SER A 52 3.83 9.17 4.82
C SER A 52 4.17 10.64 5.00
N THR A 53 3.25 11.52 4.61
CA THR A 53 3.37 12.97 4.86
C THR A 53 3.02 13.33 6.30
N VAL A 54 3.80 14.23 6.90
CA VAL A 54 3.45 14.94 8.15
C VAL A 54 2.97 16.35 7.81
N ILE A 55 1.89 16.80 8.44
CA ILE A 55 1.35 18.16 8.27
C ILE A 55 1.59 18.93 9.57
N SER A 56 2.32 20.04 9.47
CA SER A 56 2.49 20.99 10.58
C SER A 56 1.24 21.86 10.76
N GLU A 57 1.06 22.46 11.94
CA GLU A 57 -0.04 23.40 12.20
C GLU A 57 -0.09 24.55 11.18
N LYS A 58 1.07 25.19 10.94
CA LYS A 58 1.19 26.25 9.93
C LYS A 58 0.86 25.77 8.52
N GLY A 59 1.21 24.52 8.20
CA GLY A 59 0.85 23.88 6.93
C GLY A 59 -0.66 23.69 6.82
N ALA A 60 -1.30 23.23 7.89
CA ALA A 60 -2.75 23.04 7.95
C ALA A 60 -3.52 24.37 7.83
N GLU A 61 -3.05 25.44 8.49
CA GLU A 61 -3.63 26.78 8.36
C GLU A 61 -3.54 27.28 6.92
N ARG A 62 -2.37 27.16 6.29
CA ARG A 62 -2.14 27.59 4.90
C ARG A 62 -2.99 26.82 3.89
N MET A 63 -3.28 25.56 4.18
CA MET A 63 -4.12 24.69 3.35
C MET A 63 -5.60 24.73 3.75
N GLU A 64 -5.98 25.57 4.71
CA GLU A 64 -7.35 25.71 5.22
C GLU A 64 -7.96 24.39 5.74
N LEU A 65 -7.12 23.54 6.36
CA LEU A 65 -7.52 22.21 6.84
C LEU A 65 -8.05 22.20 8.28
N THR A 66 -7.84 23.28 9.05
CA THR A 66 -8.14 23.34 10.50
C THR A 66 -9.63 23.25 10.83
N GLY A 67 -10.51 23.54 9.86
CA GLY A 67 -11.96 23.44 10.04
C GLY A 67 -12.55 22.04 9.88
N PHE A 68 -11.76 21.05 9.43
CA PHE A 68 -12.25 19.69 9.21
C PHE A 68 -12.10 18.84 10.47
N PRO A 69 -13.19 18.18 10.93
CA PRO A 69 -13.18 17.47 12.21
C PRO A 69 -12.38 16.16 12.18
N TRP A 70 -11.87 15.74 11.02
CA TRP A 70 -11.13 14.49 10.83
C TRP A 70 -9.63 14.61 11.10
N PHE A 71 -9.11 15.83 11.07
CA PHE A 71 -7.68 16.06 11.08
C PHE A 71 -7.19 16.50 12.45
N LYS A 72 -5.97 16.07 12.80
CA LYS A 72 -5.28 16.47 14.01
C LYS A 72 -3.90 16.96 13.61
N PHE A 73 -3.61 18.23 13.89
CA PHE A 73 -2.34 18.87 13.54
C PHE A 73 -1.57 19.29 14.81
N PRO A 74 -0.23 19.24 14.82
CA PRO A 74 0.59 18.54 13.84
C PRO A 74 0.25 17.03 13.83
N GLY A 75 0.59 16.34 12.74
CA GLY A 75 0.28 14.90 12.64
C GLY A 75 0.27 14.40 11.21
N GLY A 76 -0.06 13.12 11.04
CA GLY A 76 -0.14 12.49 9.72
C GLY A 76 0.86 11.37 9.49
N GLY A 77 1.96 11.37 10.24
CA GLY A 77 3.11 10.49 10.04
C GLY A 77 2.91 9.07 10.56
N PHE A 78 3.39 8.09 9.80
CA PHE A 78 3.48 6.68 10.16
C PHE A 78 4.50 5.91 9.31
N SER A 79 5.50 6.59 8.76
CA SER A 79 6.55 5.96 7.96
C SER A 79 7.19 4.78 8.69
N VAL A 80 7.42 3.68 7.99
CA VAL A 80 7.93 2.42 8.56
C VAL A 80 8.56 1.56 7.47
N ILE A 81 9.56 0.75 7.83
CA ILE A 81 10.12 -0.28 6.94
C ILE A 81 9.78 -1.66 7.51
N TYR A 82 9.18 -2.51 6.68
CA TYR A 82 8.79 -3.87 7.00
C TYR A 82 9.72 -4.89 6.33
N GLY A 83 10.07 -5.94 7.08
CA GLY A 83 10.69 -7.15 6.56
C GLY A 83 9.72 -7.99 5.73
N PRO A 84 10.22 -8.99 4.99
CA PRO A 84 9.40 -9.90 4.17
C PRO A 84 8.48 -10.81 4.98
N ASP A 85 8.73 -10.94 6.29
CA ASP A 85 7.85 -11.62 7.25
C ASP A 85 6.83 -10.67 7.90
N GLY A 86 6.86 -9.38 7.55
CA GLY A 86 6.02 -8.32 8.11
C GLY A 86 6.53 -7.71 9.42
N SER A 87 7.69 -8.11 9.93
CA SER A 87 8.30 -7.48 11.11
C SER A 87 8.67 -6.02 10.83
N SER A 88 8.52 -5.13 11.81
CA SER A 88 9.02 -3.75 11.69
C SER A 88 10.54 -3.75 11.85
N LEU A 89 11.24 -3.14 10.91
CA LEU A 89 12.71 -2.98 10.93
C LEU A 89 13.14 -1.61 11.44
N THR A 90 12.17 -0.73 11.73
CA THR A 90 12.40 0.61 12.27
C THR A 90 11.63 0.78 13.57
N GLU A 91 12.14 1.65 14.43
CA GLU A 91 11.41 2.10 15.61
C GLU A 91 10.13 2.85 15.20
N PRO A 92 9.07 2.83 16.05
CA PRO A 92 7.89 3.63 15.82
C PRO A 92 8.25 5.11 15.66
N VAL A 93 7.72 5.74 14.60
CA VAL A 93 7.87 7.18 14.39
C VAL A 93 6.80 7.95 15.15
N ASP A 94 7.16 9.13 15.66
CA ASP A 94 6.18 10.08 16.19
C ASP A 94 5.34 10.63 15.01
N PRO A 95 3.99 10.52 15.05
CA PRO A 95 3.13 11.01 13.99
C PRO A 95 3.27 12.50 13.68
N ASP A 96 3.77 13.29 14.63
CA ASP A 96 3.87 14.74 14.56
C ASP A 96 5.25 15.21 14.07
N ALA A 97 6.22 14.30 13.93
CA ALA A 97 7.62 14.62 13.63
C ALA A 97 8.03 14.28 12.19
N GLU A 98 8.62 15.26 11.50
CA GLU A 98 9.34 15.00 10.26
C GLU A 98 10.64 14.23 10.56
N THR A 99 10.81 13.07 9.94
CA THR A 99 11.93 12.18 10.22
C THR A 99 12.37 11.40 8.98
N ILE A 100 13.62 10.95 9.00
CA ILE A 100 14.15 10.00 8.04
C ILE A 100 14.50 8.73 8.81
N ILE A 101 13.87 7.63 8.41
CA ILE A 101 14.11 6.30 8.97
C ILE A 101 15.04 5.49 8.05
N TYR A 102 15.85 4.64 8.66
CA TYR A 102 16.83 3.81 7.97
C TYR A 102 16.73 2.37 8.49
N ALA A 103 16.96 1.39 7.61
CA ALA A 103 17.12 0.01 7.96
C ALA A 103 18.10 -0.66 6.99
N ASP A 104 19.01 -1.47 7.52
CA ASP A 104 19.85 -2.34 6.69
C ASP A 104 19.06 -3.61 6.35
N ILE A 105 18.98 -3.93 5.08
CA ILE A 105 18.23 -5.09 4.59
C ILE A 105 19.16 -6.10 3.91
N SER A 106 18.90 -7.38 4.14
CA SER A 106 19.48 -8.47 3.36
C SER A 106 18.40 -9.10 2.49
N LEU A 107 18.59 -9.06 1.17
CA LEU A 107 17.64 -9.64 0.22
C LEU A 107 17.51 -11.16 0.37
N ASP A 108 18.47 -11.84 0.99
CA ASP A 108 18.41 -13.27 1.26
C ASP A 108 17.25 -13.64 2.20
N LYS A 109 16.80 -12.69 3.05
CA LYS A 109 15.63 -12.87 3.94
C LYS A 109 14.33 -13.13 3.18
N ILE A 110 14.24 -12.73 1.91
CA ILE A 110 13.08 -13.03 1.07
C ILE A 110 12.93 -14.53 0.85
N ALA A 111 14.04 -15.24 0.61
CA ALA A 111 14.01 -16.68 0.42
C ALA A 111 13.55 -17.39 1.70
N GLU A 112 14.03 -16.94 2.87
CA GLU A 112 13.58 -17.45 4.18
C GLU A 112 12.06 -17.32 4.37
N ALA A 113 11.49 -16.15 4.08
CA ALA A 113 10.04 -15.93 4.19
C ALA A 113 9.23 -16.80 3.21
N LYS A 114 9.70 -16.92 1.96
CA LYS A 114 9.02 -17.68 0.90
C LYS A 114 9.09 -19.20 1.08
N ILE A 115 10.03 -19.71 1.88
CA ILE A 115 10.04 -21.13 2.28
C ILE A 115 8.75 -21.46 3.05
N VAL A 116 8.25 -20.54 3.87
CA VAL A 116 7.02 -20.74 4.65
C VAL A 116 5.79 -20.58 3.76
N THR A 117 5.71 -19.45 3.04
CA THR A 117 4.55 -19.12 2.20
C THR A 117 5.02 -18.44 0.90
N ASP A 118 4.95 -19.15 -0.23
CA ASP A 118 5.18 -18.56 -1.56
C ASP A 118 3.90 -18.61 -2.40
N ILE A 119 3.23 -17.46 -2.47
CA ILE A 119 1.98 -17.29 -3.23
C ILE A 119 2.16 -17.42 -4.75
N MET A 120 3.39 -17.37 -5.28
CA MET A 120 3.66 -17.64 -6.69
C MET A 120 4.26 -19.03 -6.92
N GLY A 121 4.46 -19.79 -5.84
CA GLY A 121 5.07 -21.11 -5.85
C GLY A 121 4.21 -22.11 -5.07
N ASN A 122 4.76 -22.60 -3.96
CA ASN A 122 4.23 -23.73 -3.20
C ASN A 122 2.83 -23.53 -2.61
N TYR A 123 2.38 -22.28 -2.42
CA TYR A 123 1.12 -21.97 -1.77
C TYR A 123 -0.04 -21.76 -2.76
N SER A 124 0.25 -21.74 -4.06
CA SER A 124 -0.72 -21.51 -5.12
C SER A 124 -1.21 -22.80 -5.79
N ARG A 125 -2.51 -22.82 -6.14
CA ARG A 125 -3.17 -23.91 -6.87
C ARG A 125 -3.47 -23.48 -8.31
N PHE A 126 -2.42 -23.40 -9.12
CA PHE A 126 -2.52 -22.99 -10.53
C PHE A 126 -3.32 -23.96 -11.41
N ASP A 127 -3.58 -25.17 -10.92
CA ASP A 127 -4.50 -26.12 -11.52
C ASP A 127 -5.99 -25.78 -11.28
N LEU A 128 -6.30 -24.98 -10.25
CA LEU A 128 -7.66 -24.54 -9.93
C LEU A 128 -7.94 -23.12 -10.41
N LEU A 129 -6.98 -22.21 -10.24
CA LEU A 129 -7.13 -20.80 -10.56
C LEU A 129 -5.93 -20.28 -11.33
N SER A 130 -6.21 -19.64 -12.46
CA SER A 130 -5.22 -18.85 -13.20
C SER A 130 -5.81 -17.47 -13.52
N THR A 131 -4.97 -16.45 -13.56
CA THR A 131 -5.37 -15.07 -13.90
C THR A 131 -4.66 -14.65 -15.18
N THR A 132 -5.43 -14.19 -16.17
CA THR A 132 -4.89 -13.65 -17.42
C THR A 132 -4.88 -12.12 -17.35
N VAL A 133 -3.73 -11.50 -17.68
CA VAL A 133 -3.58 -10.04 -17.70
C VAL A 133 -3.63 -9.54 -19.14
N HIS A 134 -4.53 -8.60 -19.43
CA HIS A 134 -4.50 -7.86 -20.68
C HIS A 134 -3.46 -6.74 -20.60
N SER A 135 -2.35 -6.88 -21.33
CA SER A 135 -1.26 -5.90 -21.36
C SER A 135 -1.57 -4.64 -22.16
N ARG A 136 -2.65 -4.64 -22.95
CA ARG A 136 -3.07 -3.48 -23.76
C ARG A 136 -3.95 -2.54 -22.95
N LYS A 137 -3.78 -1.23 -23.16
CA LYS A 137 -4.66 -0.20 -22.61
C LYS A 137 -6.13 -0.52 -22.95
N GLN A 138 -6.98 -0.60 -21.93
CA GLN A 138 -8.43 -0.65 -22.11
C GLN A 138 -8.99 0.78 -21.98
N VAL A 139 -10.03 1.09 -22.75
CA VAL A 139 -10.78 2.34 -22.60
C VAL A 139 -12.13 2.04 -21.94
N PRO A 140 -12.67 2.90 -21.06
CA PRO A 140 -13.92 2.64 -20.35
C PRO A 140 -15.11 2.40 -21.29
N VAL A 141 -15.11 3.02 -22.47
CA VAL A 141 -16.14 2.89 -23.49
C VAL A 141 -15.47 2.86 -24.86
N THR A 142 -15.85 1.89 -25.70
CA THR A 142 -15.54 1.86 -27.14
C THR A 142 -16.85 1.93 -27.90
N TYR A 143 -17.07 3.00 -28.67
CA TYR A 143 -18.22 3.09 -29.57
C TYR A 143 -17.89 2.38 -30.88
N VAL A 144 -18.68 1.38 -31.23
CA VAL A 144 -18.61 0.74 -32.55
C VAL A 144 -19.61 1.47 -33.44
N ALA A 145 -19.20 1.93 -34.62
CA ALA A 145 -20.13 2.52 -35.59
C ALA A 145 -21.21 1.49 -35.98
N GLU A 146 -22.44 1.94 -36.26
CA GLU A 146 -23.56 1.06 -36.64
C GLU A 146 -23.21 0.24 -37.90
N GLY A 147 -22.73 -0.99 -37.69
CA GLY A 147 -22.39 -1.94 -38.74
C GLY A 147 -22.71 -3.35 -38.25
N ARG A 148 -23.93 -3.80 -38.59
CA ARG A 148 -24.52 -5.15 -38.44
C ARG A 148 -23.90 -6.03 -37.34
N PHE A 149 -24.33 -5.78 -36.11
CA PHE A 149 -24.38 -6.84 -35.10
C PHE A 149 -25.38 -7.90 -35.59
N LEU A 150 -24.89 -9.12 -35.86
CA LEU A 150 -25.62 -10.34 -36.20
C LEU A 150 -25.97 -10.54 -37.69
N GLU A 151 -25.01 -11.02 -38.48
CA GLU A 151 -25.32 -12.08 -39.45
C GLU A 151 -24.80 -13.40 -38.86
N LYS A 152 -25.72 -14.31 -38.55
CA LYS A 152 -25.42 -15.70 -38.22
C LYS A 152 -25.07 -16.43 -39.51
N GLU A 153 -23.91 -17.08 -39.58
CA GLU A 153 -23.74 -18.31 -40.36
C GLU A 153 -24.07 -19.53 -39.49
#